data_AF-A0A517RIT5-F1
#
_entry.id   AF-A0A517RIT5-F1
#
_cell.length_a   1.000
_cell.length_b   1.000
_cell.length_c   1.000
_cell.angle_alpha   90.00
_cell.angle_beta   90.00
_cell.angle_gamma   90.00
#
_symmetry.space_group_name_H-M   'P 1'
#
loop_
_entity.id
_entity.type
_entity.pdbx_description
1 polymer ?
#
loop_
_entity_poly.entity_id
_entity_poly.type
_entity_poly.pdbx_seq_one_letter_code
_entity_poly.pdbx_strand_id
1 'polypeptide(L)' 'MMQTALQVLDREYLEARCSLLEIAAALDRIDRASDEEESNDFNDSRLDLLNQAIALLTEKSHLPNRSERMLLLFSDLD' A
#
# COMPACT_ATOMS: atom_id res chain seq x y z
N MET A 1 -14.00 -23.83 13.91
CA MET A 1 -15.13 -22.88 13.82
C MET A 1 -14.68 -21.70 12.97
N MET A 2 -15.56 -21.16 12.12
CA MET A 2 -15.26 -19.98 11.31
C MET A 2 -15.22 -18.75 12.22
N GLN A 3 -14.22 -17.87 12.06
CA GLN A 3 -14.10 -16.65 12.86
C GLN A 3 -15.17 -15.63 12.45
N THR A 4 -15.67 -14.84 13.40
CA THR A 4 -16.53 -13.70 13.08
C THR A 4 -15.71 -12.52 12.54
N ALA A 5 -16.37 -11.58 11.84
CA ALA A 5 -15.69 -10.40 11.33
C ALA A 5 -15.02 -9.56 12.44
N LEU A 6 -15.66 -9.46 13.62
CA LEU A 6 -15.09 -8.74 14.76
C LEU A 6 -13.85 -9.44 15.31
N GLN A 7 -13.86 -10.77 15.42
CA GLN A 7 -12.69 -11.53 15.87
C GLN A 7 -11.49 -11.39 14.93
N VAL A 8 -11.75 -11.32 13.63
CA VAL A 8 -10.69 -11.04 12.64
C VAL A 8 -10.21 -9.61 12.81
N LEU A 9 -11.10 -8.62 12.88
CA LEU A 9 -10.72 -7.22 13.06
C LEU A 9 -9.87 -7.01 14.32
N ASP A 10 -10.29 -7.54 15.47
CA ASP A 10 -9.58 -7.38 16.74
C ASP A 10 -8.14 -7.95 16.67
N ARG A 11 -7.95 -9.06 15.94
CA ARG A 11 -6.64 -9.67 15.75
C ARG A 11 -5.76 -8.84 14.82
N GLU A 12 -6.31 -8.37 13.71
CA GLU A 12 -5.53 -7.73 12.63
C GLU A 12 -5.34 -6.22 12.84
N TYR A 13 -6.17 -5.55 13.65
CA TYR A 13 -6.28 -4.10 13.67
C TYR A 13 -4.96 -3.38 13.99
N LEU A 14 -4.23 -3.85 15.01
CA LEU A 14 -2.99 -3.21 15.43
C LEU A 14 -1.89 -3.38 14.39
N GLU A 15 -1.75 -4.58 13.82
CA GLU A 15 -0.78 -4.89 12.78
C GLU A 15 -1.08 -4.10 11.51
N ALA A 16 -2.33 -4.11 11.04
CA ALA A 16 -2.76 -3.34 9.88
C ALA A 16 -2.50 -1.84 10.07
N ARG A 17 -2.76 -1.29 11.27
CA ARG A 17 -2.48 0.11 11.59
C ARG A 17 -0.99 0.42 11.54
N CYS A 18 -0.13 -0.45 12.09
CA CYS A 18 1.32 -0.27 12.02
C CYS A 18 1.81 -0.26 10.57
N SER A 19 1.38 -1.23 9.76
CA SER A 19 1.75 -1.29 8.34
C SER A 19 1.33 -0.03 7.57
N LEU A 20 0.15 0.52 7.85
CA LEU A 20 -0.29 1.78 7.23
C LEU A 20 0.60 2.98 7.61
N LEU A 21 1.03 3.06 8.87
CA LEU A 21 1.94 4.11 9.33
C LEU A 21 3.33 3.97 8.70
N GLU A 22 3.83 2.75 8.54
CA GLU A 22 5.11 2.50 7.90
C GLU A 22 5.11 2.91 6.43
N ILE A 23 4.03 2.61 5.69
CA ILE A 23 3.86 3.04 4.31
C ILE A 23 3.81 4.56 4.21
N ALA A 24 3.00 5.23 5.04
CA ALA A 24 2.94 6.69 5.07
C ALA A 24 4.31 7.32 5.35
N ALA A 25 5.02 6.84 6.38
CA ALA A 25 6.35 7.35 6.72
C ALA A 25 7.39 7.08 5.62
N ALA A 26 7.24 6.00 4.84
CA ALA A 26 8.10 5.75 3.69
C ALA A 26 7.85 6.76 2.56
N LEU A 27 6.59 7.05 2.25
CA LEU A 27 6.21 8.07 1.26
C LEU A 27 6.71 9.45 1.68
N ASP A 28 6.53 9.84 2.95
CA ASP A 28 7.05 11.12 3.47
C ASP A 28 8.56 11.26 3.27
N ARG A 29 9.32 10.17 3.43
CA ARG A 29 10.77 10.17 3.22
C ARG A 29 11.15 10.28 1.75
N ILE A 30 10.37 9.65 0.86
CA ILE A 30 10.58 9.75 -0.60
C ILE A 30 10.31 11.18 -1.03
N ASP A 31 9.15 11.75 -0.68
CA ASP A 31 8.77 13.12 -1.04
C ASP A 31 9.82 14.13 -0.57
N ARG A 32 10.26 14.01 0.69
CA ARG A 32 11.31 14.87 1.24
C ARG A 32 12.64 14.75 0.49
N ALA A 33 13.02 13.55 0.07
CA ALA A 33 14.27 13.33 -0.68
C ALA A 33 14.17 13.91 -2.09
N SER A 34 13.02 13.74 -2.76
CA SER A 34 12.75 14.28 -4.08
C SER A 34 12.80 15.82 -4.10
N ASP A 35 12.29 16.49 -3.06
CA ASP A 35 12.36 17.95 -2.91
C ASP A 35 13.80 18.48 -2.77
N GLU A 36 14.74 17.63 -2.31
CA GLU A 36 16.15 17.97 -2.18
C GLU A 36 16.94 17.71 -3.50
N GLU A 37 16.34 17.05 -4.51
CA GLU A 37 16.98 16.82 -5.82
C GLU A 37 16.94 18.06 -6.73
N GLU A 38 18.09 18.45 -7.28
CA GLU A 38 18.25 19.63 -8.15
C GLU A 38 17.35 19.64 -9.39
N SER A 39 16.94 18.45 -9.87
CA SER A 39 16.10 18.31 -11.07
C SER A 39 14.59 18.32 -10.81
N ASN A 40 14.11 18.18 -9.56
CA ASN A 40 12.68 18.13 -9.21
C ASN A 40 11.81 17.21 -10.13
N ASP A 41 12.44 16.23 -10.77
CA ASP A 41 11.84 15.36 -11.81
C ASP A 41 12.05 13.89 -11.40
N PHE A 42 11.84 13.60 -10.11
CA PHE A 42 11.87 12.24 -9.59
C PHE A 42 10.67 11.48 -10.18
N ASN A 43 10.96 10.64 -11.17
CA ASN A 43 9.97 9.82 -11.86
C ASN A 43 10.42 8.36 -11.85
N ASP A 44 9.81 7.57 -10.96
CA ASP A 44 10.12 6.15 -10.79
C ASP A 44 8.83 5.32 -10.81
N SER A 45 8.75 4.34 -11.71
CA SER A 45 7.58 3.49 -11.89
C SER A 45 7.21 2.69 -10.64
N ARG A 46 8.14 2.47 -9.71
CA ARG A 46 7.87 1.81 -8.43
C ARG A 46 7.02 2.69 -7.52
N LEU A 47 7.19 4.01 -7.56
CA LEU A 47 6.34 4.93 -6.81
C LEU A 47 4.91 4.93 -7.37
N ASP A 48 4.77 4.86 -8.70
CA ASP A 48 3.47 4.69 -9.34
C ASP A 48 2.77 3.40 -8.94
N LEU A 49 3.51 2.30 -8.79
CA LEU A 49 2.96 1.02 -8.34
C LEU A 49 2.53 1.04 -6.87
N LEU A 50 3.28 1.73 -6.00
CA LEU A 50 2.86 1.95 -4.61
C LEU A 50 1.54 2.75 -4.55
N ASN A 51 1.40 3.78 -5.38
CA ASN A 51 0.16 4.55 -5.48
C ASN A 51 -1.01 3.71 -5.98
N GLN A 52 -0.78 2.86 -7.00
CA GLN A 52 -1.79 1.92 -7.50
C GLN A 52 -2.18 0.88 -6.44
N ALA A 53 -1.22 0.39 -5.65
CA ALA A 53 -1.47 -0.55 -4.55
C ALA A 53 -2.38 0.06 -3.47
N ILE A 54 -2.15 1.32 -3.11
CA ILE A 54 -3.00 2.06 -2.16
C ILE A 54 -4.41 2.25 -2.74
N ALA A 55 -4.52 2.63 -4.02
CA ALA A 55 -5.81 2.76 -4.69
C ALA A 55 -6.61 1.43 -4.64
N LEU A 56 -5.95 0.31 -4.94
CA LEU A 56 -6.54 -1.03 -4.89
C LEU A 56 -7.08 -1.37 -3.50
N LEU A 57 -6.37 -1.03 -2.43
CA LEU A 57 -6.81 -1.29 -1.05
C LEU A 57 -8.01 -0.44 -0.62
N THR A 58 -8.18 0.75 -1.22
CA THR A 58 -9.26 1.70 -0.89
C THR A 58 -10.49 1.57 -1.79
N GLU A 59 -10.46 0.67 -2.78
CA GLU A 59 -11.61 0.41 -3.65
C GLU A 59 -12.85 0.03 -2.85
N LYS A 60 -13.94 0.78 -3.07
CA LYS A 60 -15.23 0.63 -2.36
C LYS A 60 -15.91 -0.70 -2.60
N SER A 61 -15.53 -1.43 -3.66
CA SER A 61 -16.14 -2.70 -4.00
C SER A 61 -15.49 -3.81 -3.17
N HIS A 62 -16.31 -4.67 -2.56
CA HIS A 62 -15.89 -5.92 -1.91
C HIS A 62 -15.40 -6.94 -2.95
N LEU A 63 -14.52 -6.54 -3.87
CA LEU A 63 -13.87 -7.45 -4.78
C LEU A 63 -13.06 -8.44 -3.92
N PRO A 64 -13.29 -9.76 -4.10
CA PRO A 64 -12.54 -10.77 -3.38
C PRO A 64 -11.05 -10.70 -3.76
N ASN A 65 -10.22 -11.41 -2.99
CA ASN A 65 -8.82 -11.67 -3.33
C ASN A 65 -7.92 -10.41 -3.44
N ARG A 66 -8.08 -9.43 -2.54
CA ARG A 66 -7.19 -8.24 -2.50
C ARG A 66 -5.71 -8.61 -2.54
N SER A 67 -5.30 -9.67 -1.83
CA SER A 67 -3.92 -10.15 -1.80
C SER A 67 -3.43 -10.66 -3.16
N GLU A 68 -4.27 -11.40 -3.89
CA GLU A 68 -3.93 -11.90 -5.25
C GLU A 68 -3.76 -10.73 -6.22
N ARG A 69 -4.70 -9.79 -6.19
CA ARG A 69 -4.63 -8.59 -7.04
C ARG A 69 -3.40 -7.74 -6.72
N MET A 70 -3.03 -7.65 -5.44
CA MET A 70 -1.79 -6.99 -5.00
C MET A 70 -0.55 -7.69 -5.57
N LEU A 71 -0.51 -9.03 -5.51
CA LEU A 71 0.61 -9.80 -6.08
C LEU A 71 0.73 -9.61 -7.59
N LEU A 72 -0.40 -9.61 -8.31
CA LEU A 72 -0.43 -9.36 -9.75
C LEU A 72 -0.01 -7.93 -10.12
N LEU A 73 -0.34 -6.94 -9.30
CA LEU A 73 0.13 -5.57 -9.55
C LEU A 73 1.66 -5.47 -9.54
N PHE A 74 2.32 -6.26 -8.69
CA PHE A 74 3.78 -6.27 -8.59
C PHE A 74 4.46 -7.35 -9.44
N SER A 75 3.73 -8.20 -10.16
CA SER A 75 4.32 -9.29 -10.95
C SER A 75 5.02 -8.82 -12.22
N ASP A 76 4.67 -7.64 -12.71
CA ASP A 76 5.14 -7.11 -14.00
C ASP A 76 6.32 -6.14 -13.85
N LEU A 77 6.89 -6.03 -12.63
CA LEU A 77 8.09 -5.25 -12.37
C LEU A 77 9.32 -6.10 -12.72
N ASP A 78 9.90 -5.87 -13.91
CA ASP A 78 11.18 -6.45 -14.35
C ASP A 78 12.38 -5.83 -13.62
#